data_AF-A0A3C0ZSD8-F1
#
_entry.id   AF-A0A3C0ZSD8-F1
#
_cell.length_a   1.000
_cell.length_b   1.000
_cell.length_c   1.000
_cell.angle_alpha   90.00
_cell.angle_beta   90.00
_cell.angle_gamma   90.00
#
_symmetry.space_group_name_H-M   'P 1'
#
loop_
_entity.id
_entity.type
_entity.pdbx_description
1 polymer ?
#
loop_
_entity_poly.entity_id
_entity_poly.type
_entity_poly.pdbx_seq_one_letter_code
_entity_poly.pdbx_strand_id
1 'polypeptide(L)'
;MPACAARKTCQKVLNLSVEILYFSSPRGFKNPAGAVWHNGAVWQSLKGQGFCCLKYKPIKKDRKDRTEDMKGTIELETGRLRLRRYRPEDAALLYHYLGTDEKMYEFSGWNPYATPEMAESSVRGFIDSYENPSFHGWAIELKENSSFIFAGTVGAYDYDPDAGTIEVGLSVRRDLWGRGIAGESLRAVIHYLTRVEKIPCVRAWCAAPNTGSKKAMEKAGMYQTSVEKEGLR
;
A
#
# COMPACT_ATOMS: atom_id res chain seq x y z
N MET A 1 -21.32 32.18 17.97
CA MET A 1 -19.99 31.61 17.64
C MET A 1 -19.03 31.96 18.77
N PRO A 2 -18.25 30.99 19.25
CA PRO A 2 -16.85 31.24 19.60
C PRO A 2 -15.91 30.23 18.93
N ALA A 3 -14.61 30.52 18.94
CA ALA A 3 -13.62 29.86 18.10
C ALA A 3 -12.94 28.64 18.73
N CYS A 4 -12.62 27.68 17.86
CA CYS A 4 -11.41 26.85 17.83
C CYS A 4 -10.56 26.77 19.12
N ALA A 5 -10.74 25.69 19.89
CA ALA A 5 -9.89 25.35 21.03
C ALA A 5 -9.59 23.84 21.09
N ALA A 6 -8.70 23.34 20.23
CA ALA A 6 -8.07 22.02 20.36
C ALA A 6 -6.82 21.88 19.48
N ARG A 7 -5.67 22.41 19.91
CA ARG A 7 -4.34 21.99 19.41
C ARG A 7 -3.44 21.69 20.60
N LYS A 8 -3.34 20.39 20.96
CA LYS A 8 -2.23 19.72 21.67
C LYS A 8 -2.67 18.31 22.08
N THR A 9 -2.72 17.40 21.11
CA THR A 9 -2.66 15.95 21.37
C THR A 9 -1.27 15.45 20.97
N CYS A 10 -0.72 14.53 21.78
CA CYS A 10 0.68 14.12 21.69
C CYS A 10 0.89 13.19 20.48
N GLN A 11 1.22 13.77 19.33
CA GLN A 11 1.56 13.04 18.10
C GLN A 11 2.91 12.34 18.31
N LYS A 12 2.88 11.03 18.58
CA LYS A 12 4.10 10.23 18.72
C LYS A 12 4.84 10.22 17.38
N VAL A 13 6.05 10.79 17.38
CA VAL A 13 6.95 10.75 16.24
C VAL A 13 7.37 9.31 15.99
N LEU A 14 6.80 8.69 14.95
CA LEU A 14 7.16 7.34 14.51
C LEU A 14 8.12 7.45 13.33
N ASN A 15 9.26 6.75 13.40
CA ASN A 15 10.11 6.55 12.23
C ASN A 15 9.31 5.76 11.18
N LEU A 16 9.37 6.13 9.91
CA LEU A 16 8.76 5.36 8.82
C LEU A 16 9.81 4.50 8.12
N SER A 17 9.38 3.32 7.67
CA SER A 17 10.16 2.45 6.79
C SER A 17 9.58 2.58 5.38
N VAL A 18 10.41 2.99 4.42
CA VAL A 18 10.04 2.98 3.00
C VAL A 18 10.36 1.61 2.45
N GLU A 19 9.35 0.94 1.92
CA GLU A 19 9.52 -0.31 1.18
C GLU A 19 9.22 -0.04 -0.30
N ILE A 20 10.12 -0.52 -1.16
CA ILE A 20 10.05 -0.32 -2.62
C ILE A 20 10.22 -1.68 -3.28
N LEU A 21 9.55 -1.88 -4.42
CA LEU A 21 9.83 -3.00 -5.30
C LEU A 21 10.14 -2.51 -6.72
N TYR A 22 11.38 -2.72 -7.17
CA TYR A 22 11.80 -2.53 -8.56
C TYR A 22 11.70 -3.84 -9.37
N PHE A 23 11.26 -3.73 -10.63
CA PHE A 23 11.33 -4.80 -11.64
C PHE A 23 12.08 -4.27 -12.89
N SER A 24 13.08 -5.02 -13.38
CA SER A 24 13.89 -4.67 -14.58
C SER A 24 13.73 -5.73 -15.70
N SER A 25 14.27 -5.63 -16.93
CA SER A 25 15.29 -4.75 -17.54
C SER A 25 14.98 -4.58 -19.06
N PRO A 26 15.78 -3.86 -19.88
CA PRO A 26 16.74 -4.64 -20.68
C PRO A 26 18.13 -3.99 -20.94
N ARG A 27 19.15 -4.87 -20.97
CA ARG A 27 20.53 -4.69 -21.45
C ARG A 27 21.42 -3.68 -20.69
N GLY A 28 22.43 -4.23 -19.99
CA GLY A 28 23.71 -3.52 -19.78
C GLY A 28 24.08 -3.09 -18.37
N PHE A 29 23.77 -3.86 -17.33
CA PHE A 29 24.37 -3.65 -16.00
C PHE A 29 25.56 -4.59 -15.79
N LYS A 30 26.79 -4.06 -15.86
CA LYS A 30 27.99 -4.76 -15.40
C LYS A 30 28.35 -4.27 -13.99
N ASN A 31 28.58 -5.21 -13.09
CA ASN A 31 29.05 -4.97 -11.73
C ASN A 31 30.49 -4.37 -11.76
N PRO A 32 30.80 -3.30 -11.00
CA PRO A 32 32.18 -2.78 -10.88
C PRO A 32 33.19 -3.73 -10.25
N ALA A 33 32.77 -4.90 -9.74
CA ALA A 33 33.65 -5.92 -9.11
C ALA A 33 33.75 -7.27 -9.86
N GLY A 34 33.22 -7.40 -11.09
CA GLY A 34 33.61 -8.49 -12.01
C GLY A 34 33.20 -9.94 -11.65
N ALA A 35 32.26 -10.18 -10.73
CA ALA A 35 31.81 -11.53 -10.37
C ALA A 35 30.49 -11.95 -11.07
N VAL A 36 30.42 -13.23 -11.49
CA VAL A 36 29.26 -13.91 -12.10
C VAL A 36 28.52 -14.73 -11.03
N TRP A 37 27.19 -14.81 -11.12
CA TRP A 37 26.35 -15.56 -10.19
C TRP A 37 26.12 -17.03 -10.61
N HIS A 38 26.29 -17.94 -9.67
CA HIS A 38 25.59 -19.23 -9.65
C HIS A 38 24.85 -19.40 -8.31
N ASN A 39 23.64 -19.96 -8.41
CA ASN A 39 22.71 -20.42 -7.37
C ASN A 39 23.22 -20.41 -5.91
N GLY A 40 22.65 -19.54 -5.07
CA GLY A 40 22.80 -19.64 -3.63
C GLY A 40 22.39 -18.37 -2.87
N ALA A 41 21.71 -18.54 -1.74
CA ALA A 41 21.49 -17.46 -0.79
C ALA A 41 22.73 -17.24 0.09
N VAL A 42 22.93 -16.00 0.56
CA VAL A 42 23.19 -15.60 1.96
C VAL A 42 23.53 -14.10 1.94
N TRP A 43 22.96 -13.33 2.87
CA TRP A 43 23.31 -11.92 3.08
C TRP A 43 24.33 -11.78 4.21
N GLN A 44 25.32 -10.93 4.02
CA GLN A 44 26.02 -10.26 5.13
C GLN A 44 25.94 -8.74 4.98
N SER A 45 25.80 -8.07 6.11
CA SER A 45 25.59 -6.62 6.22
C SER A 45 26.88 -5.86 5.95
N LEU A 46 26.79 -4.78 5.15
CA LEU A 46 27.74 -3.68 5.21
C LEU A 46 27.03 -2.37 5.53
N LYS A 47 27.59 -1.66 6.49
CA LYS A 47 27.03 -0.43 7.08
C LYS A 47 27.35 0.78 6.21
N GLY A 48 26.41 1.72 6.16
CA GLY A 48 26.73 3.15 6.15
C GLY A 48 27.39 3.71 4.90
N GLN A 49 26.59 3.99 3.87
CA GLN A 49 26.77 5.15 2.99
C GLN A 49 25.40 5.52 2.40
N GLY A 50 24.95 6.74 2.66
CA GLY A 50 23.63 7.19 2.23
C GLY A 50 23.64 7.70 0.79
N PHE A 51 22.95 6.99 -0.10
CA PHE A 51 22.38 7.53 -1.34
C PHE A 51 20.96 6.97 -1.44
N CYS A 52 19.89 7.79 -1.44
CA CYS A 52 19.53 8.75 -2.50
C CYS A 52 19.19 8.02 -3.81
N CYS A 53 17.99 8.27 -4.33
CA CYS A 53 17.42 7.66 -5.53
C CYS A 53 18.45 7.57 -6.67
N LEU A 54 19.04 6.39 -6.89
CA LEU A 54 20.09 6.18 -7.88
C LEU A 54 19.50 6.15 -9.29
N LYS A 55 19.21 7.35 -9.80
CA LYS A 55 19.02 7.70 -11.21
C LYS A 55 18.24 6.66 -12.02
N TYR A 56 16.96 6.52 -11.69
CA TYR A 56 15.99 6.30 -12.76
C TYR A 56 16.19 7.46 -13.75
N LYS A 57 16.55 7.17 -15.01
CA LYS A 57 16.58 8.23 -16.02
C LYS A 57 15.15 8.75 -16.12
N PRO A 58 14.88 10.06 -15.94
CA PRO A 58 13.53 10.58 -16.09
C PRO A 58 13.00 10.15 -17.44
N ILE A 59 11.80 9.57 -17.44
CA ILE A 59 11.14 9.20 -18.70
C ILE A 59 10.99 10.50 -19.49
N LYS A 60 11.31 10.45 -20.79
CA LYS A 60 11.32 11.67 -21.62
C LYS A 60 9.98 12.40 -21.50
N LYS A 61 10.07 13.73 -21.41
CA LYS A 61 9.00 14.71 -21.11
C LYS A 61 7.81 14.75 -22.10
N ASP A 62 7.76 13.83 -23.06
CA ASP A 62 6.77 13.73 -24.13
C ASP A 62 5.66 12.70 -23.84
N ARG A 63 5.59 12.12 -22.63
CA ARG A 63 4.46 11.26 -22.27
C ARG A 63 3.25 12.12 -21.91
N LYS A 64 2.23 12.08 -22.79
CA LYS A 64 0.85 12.40 -22.48
C LYS A 64 0.48 11.78 -21.11
N ASP A 65 -0.29 12.51 -20.30
CA ASP A 65 -0.83 11.95 -19.07
C ASP A 65 -1.58 10.65 -19.38
N ARG A 66 -1.22 9.59 -18.65
CA ARG A 66 -1.71 8.22 -18.87
C ARG A 66 -2.83 7.83 -17.91
N THR A 67 -3.28 8.75 -17.04
CA THR A 67 -4.44 8.53 -16.16
C THR A 67 -5.68 8.11 -16.94
N GLU A 68 -5.91 8.68 -18.13
CA GLU A 68 -6.99 8.30 -19.07
C GLU A 68 -6.91 6.84 -19.57
N ASP A 69 -5.71 6.25 -19.64
CA ASP A 69 -5.48 4.87 -20.11
C ASP A 69 -5.54 3.81 -18.99
N MET A 70 -5.65 4.25 -17.73
CA MET A 70 -5.66 3.33 -16.57
C MET A 70 -6.99 2.56 -16.52
N LYS A 71 -6.95 1.36 -15.95
CA LYS A 71 -8.16 0.54 -15.77
C LYS A 71 -8.84 0.74 -14.41
N GLY A 72 -8.21 1.52 -13.52
CA GLY A 72 -8.70 1.82 -12.18
C GLY A 72 -8.90 0.56 -11.36
N THR A 73 -9.95 0.56 -10.54
CA THR A 73 -10.30 -0.59 -9.70
C THR A 73 -11.06 -1.65 -10.49
N ILE A 74 -10.39 -2.75 -10.85
CA ILE A 74 -11.03 -3.99 -11.34
C ILE A 74 -11.14 -5.03 -10.22
N GLU A 75 -12.01 -6.04 -10.36
CA GLU A 75 -12.02 -7.17 -9.43
C GLU A 75 -10.77 -8.05 -9.62
N LEU A 76 -10.14 -8.46 -8.51
CA LEU A 76 -8.98 -9.36 -8.49
C LEU A 76 -9.28 -10.57 -7.60
N GLU A 77 -8.88 -11.76 -8.03
CA GLU A 77 -9.01 -12.99 -7.23
C GLU A 77 -7.64 -13.62 -6.94
N THR A 78 -7.56 -14.33 -5.80
CA THR A 78 -6.43 -15.17 -5.41
C THR A 78 -6.92 -16.58 -5.07
N GLY A 79 -6.06 -17.44 -4.51
CA GLY A 79 -6.49 -18.76 -4.05
C GLY A 79 -7.54 -18.74 -2.93
N ARG A 80 -7.66 -17.64 -2.17
CA ARG A 80 -8.60 -17.52 -1.04
C ARG A 80 -9.28 -16.15 -0.90
N LEU A 81 -8.82 -15.14 -1.62
CA LEU A 81 -9.30 -13.76 -1.49
C LEU A 81 -10.01 -13.29 -2.76
N ARG A 82 -11.04 -12.46 -2.59
CA ARG A 82 -11.59 -11.59 -3.63
C ARG A 82 -11.34 -10.15 -3.21
N LEU A 83 -10.75 -9.36 -4.10
CA LEU A 83 -10.57 -7.92 -3.92
C LEU A 83 -11.52 -7.22 -4.88
N ARG A 84 -12.55 -6.60 -4.34
CA ARG A 84 -13.67 -6.03 -5.11
C ARG A 84 -13.86 -4.54 -4.83
N ARG A 85 -14.64 -3.88 -5.69
CA ARG A 85 -15.13 -2.52 -5.40
C ARG A 85 -15.94 -2.47 -4.10
N TYR A 86 -15.87 -1.34 -3.40
CA TYR A 86 -16.70 -1.05 -2.24
C TYR A 86 -18.18 -1.00 -2.63
N ARG A 87 -19.03 -1.30 -1.65
CA ARG A 87 -20.49 -1.21 -1.71
C ARG A 87 -21.00 -0.44 -0.49
N PRO A 88 -22.20 0.17 -0.52
CA PRO A 88 -22.72 0.94 0.62
C PRO A 88 -22.72 0.15 1.94
N GLU A 89 -22.96 -1.15 1.89
CA GLU A 89 -23.01 -2.03 3.06
C GLU A 89 -21.65 -2.24 3.73
N ASP A 90 -20.53 -1.95 3.04
CA ASP A 90 -19.20 -2.00 3.63
C ASP A 90 -18.99 -0.92 4.70
N ALA A 91 -19.79 0.15 4.73
CA ALA A 91 -19.63 1.23 5.71
C ALA A 91 -19.78 0.72 7.16
N ALA A 92 -20.79 -0.12 7.41
CA ALA A 92 -21.00 -0.75 8.72
C ALA A 92 -19.85 -1.71 9.09
N LEU A 93 -19.28 -2.41 8.10
CA LEU A 93 -18.15 -3.34 8.29
C LEU A 93 -16.84 -2.59 8.57
N LEU A 94 -16.59 -1.47 7.90
CA LEU A 94 -15.42 -0.62 8.11
C LEU A 94 -15.48 0.06 9.49
N TYR A 95 -16.63 0.63 9.86
CA TYR A 95 -16.86 1.15 11.20
C TYR A 95 -16.57 0.08 12.27
N HIS A 96 -17.24 -1.08 12.17
CA HIS A 96 -17.15 -2.13 13.19
C HIS A 96 -15.76 -2.77 13.29
N TYR A 97 -15.09 -3.09 12.18
CA TYR A 97 -13.83 -3.84 12.22
C TYR A 97 -12.56 -2.98 12.18
N LEU A 98 -12.62 -1.78 11.59
CA LEU A 98 -11.45 -0.91 11.41
C LEU A 98 -11.58 0.43 12.17
N GLY A 99 -12.81 0.85 12.47
CA GLY A 99 -13.11 2.12 13.13
C GLY A 99 -13.13 2.08 14.65
N THR A 100 -13.67 1.01 15.27
CA THR A 100 -13.86 0.96 16.73
C THR A 100 -12.68 0.37 17.52
N ASP A 101 -11.70 -0.28 16.90
CA ASP A 101 -10.52 -0.83 17.58
C ASP A 101 -9.31 0.09 17.42
N GLU A 102 -8.83 0.68 18.52
CA GLU A 102 -7.62 1.53 18.56
C GLU A 102 -6.38 0.89 17.92
N LYS A 103 -6.28 -0.45 17.94
CA LYS A 103 -5.17 -1.17 17.31
C LYS A 103 -5.16 -1.10 15.79
N MET A 104 -6.27 -0.70 15.16
CA MET A 104 -6.37 -0.57 13.71
C MET A 104 -5.76 0.72 13.18
N TYR A 105 -5.66 1.77 14.01
CA TYR A 105 -5.11 3.08 13.63
C TYR A 105 -3.91 3.54 14.48
N GLU A 106 -3.43 2.69 15.41
CA GLU A 106 -2.24 2.95 16.26
C GLU A 106 -1.01 3.47 15.50
N PHE A 107 -0.80 3.02 14.26
CA PHE A 107 0.33 3.39 13.42
C PHE A 107 -0.02 4.36 12.28
N SER A 108 -1.30 4.64 12.05
CA SER A 108 -1.79 5.51 10.97
C SER A 108 -1.98 6.95 11.44
N GLY A 109 -2.20 7.17 12.74
CA GLY A 109 -2.42 8.51 13.33
C GLY A 109 -3.77 9.15 13.01
N TRP A 110 -4.53 8.58 12.08
CA TRP A 110 -5.87 9.01 11.68
C TRP A 110 -6.81 7.80 11.55
N ASN A 111 -8.10 8.01 11.84
CA ASN A 111 -9.16 7.02 11.73
C ASN A 111 -10.30 7.58 10.85
N PRO A 112 -10.38 7.19 9.56
CA PRO A 112 -11.46 7.63 8.67
C PRO A 112 -12.82 7.01 9.00
N TYR A 113 -12.87 6.01 9.89
CA TYR A 113 -14.06 5.22 10.21
C TYR A 113 -14.48 5.39 11.68
N ALA A 114 -14.13 6.51 12.32
CA ALA A 114 -14.33 6.69 13.77
C ALA A 114 -15.80 6.76 14.22
N THR A 115 -16.73 7.11 13.32
CA THR A 115 -18.17 7.05 13.53
C THR A 115 -18.86 6.37 12.34
N PRO A 116 -20.11 5.90 12.47
CA PRO A 116 -20.87 5.35 11.33
C PRO A 116 -20.95 6.33 10.16
N GLU A 117 -21.22 7.61 10.44
CA GLU A 117 -21.35 8.67 9.43
C GLU A 117 -20.03 8.95 8.70
N MET A 118 -18.90 8.88 9.42
CA MET A 118 -17.57 8.98 8.81
C MET A 118 -17.26 7.78 7.91
N ALA A 119 -17.68 6.58 8.31
CA ALA A 119 -17.51 5.37 7.50
C ALA A 119 -18.40 5.39 6.25
N GLU A 120 -19.67 5.80 6.37
CA GLU A 120 -20.57 6.02 5.23
C GLU A 120 -20.03 7.07 4.26
N SER A 121 -19.55 8.21 4.77
CA SER A 121 -18.93 9.27 3.96
C SER A 121 -17.68 8.78 3.22
N SER A 122 -16.84 8.00 3.89
CA SER A 122 -15.63 7.41 3.29
C SER A 122 -15.97 6.40 2.19
N VAL A 123 -16.94 5.50 2.43
CA VAL A 123 -17.41 4.53 1.42
C VAL A 123 -18.04 5.21 0.23
N ARG A 124 -18.86 6.24 0.45
CA ARG A 124 -19.43 7.05 -0.64
C ARG A 124 -18.32 7.68 -1.47
N GLY A 125 -17.34 8.32 -0.84
CA GLY A 125 -16.17 8.88 -1.52
C GLY A 125 -15.39 7.85 -2.34
N PHE A 126 -15.23 6.62 -1.85
CA PHE A 126 -14.59 5.54 -2.63
C PHE A 126 -15.45 5.08 -3.82
N ILE A 127 -16.78 5.02 -3.66
CA ILE A 127 -17.71 4.63 -4.72
C ILE A 127 -17.73 5.69 -5.82
N ASP A 128 -17.87 6.96 -5.46
CA ASP A 128 -17.85 8.10 -6.38
C ASP A 128 -16.49 8.19 -7.11
N SER A 129 -15.39 7.88 -6.42
CA SER A 129 -14.05 7.85 -7.03
C SER A 129 -13.87 6.77 -8.11
N TYR A 130 -14.76 5.78 -8.23
CA TYR A 130 -14.66 4.78 -9.31
C TYR A 130 -14.98 5.33 -10.72
N GLU A 131 -15.51 6.55 -10.83
CA GLU A 131 -15.60 7.25 -12.11
C GLU A 131 -14.22 7.72 -12.61
N ASN A 132 -13.24 7.89 -11.71
CA ASN A 132 -11.87 8.24 -12.04
C ASN A 132 -11.02 6.99 -12.29
N PRO A 133 -10.46 6.78 -13.51
CA PRO A 133 -9.63 5.61 -13.81
C PRO A 133 -8.29 5.56 -13.05
N SER A 134 -7.84 6.65 -12.42
CA SER A 134 -6.66 6.64 -11.54
C SER A 134 -6.96 6.21 -10.08
N PHE A 135 -8.21 5.86 -9.75
CA PHE A 135 -8.56 5.37 -8.41
C PHE A 135 -8.46 3.84 -8.28
N HIS A 136 -7.69 3.41 -7.29
CA HIS A 136 -7.37 2.01 -7.00
C HIS A 136 -7.71 1.69 -5.54
N GLY A 137 -8.94 1.26 -5.26
CA GLY A 137 -9.41 1.00 -3.89
C GLY A 137 -10.33 -0.22 -3.80
N TRP A 138 -9.97 -1.18 -2.96
CA TRP A 138 -10.65 -2.47 -2.83
C TRP A 138 -11.05 -2.80 -1.40
N ALA A 139 -12.26 -3.35 -1.24
CA ALA A 139 -12.61 -4.19 -0.12
C ALA A 139 -12.00 -5.59 -0.33
N ILE A 140 -11.36 -6.13 0.70
CA ILE A 140 -10.81 -7.48 0.74
C ILE A 140 -11.87 -8.40 1.36
N GLU A 141 -12.23 -9.47 0.66
CA GLU A 141 -13.05 -10.56 1.18
C GLU A 141 -12.23 -11.85 1.25
N LEU A 142 -12.35 -12.57 2.37
CA LEU A 142 -11.77 -13.91 2.57
C LEU A 142 -12.85 -14.97 2.34
N LYS A 143 -12.52 -16.00 1.57
CA LYS A 143 -13.38 -17.17 1.37
C LYS A 143 -13.25 -18.14 2.56
N GLU A 144 -14.33 -18.33 3.31
CA GLU A 144 -14.44 -19.30 4.41
C GLU A 144 -15.75 -20.06 4.33
N ASN A 145 -15.77 -21.37 4.62
CA ASN A 145 -17.01 -22.16 4.75
C ASN A 145 -18.03 -21.97 3.60
N SER A 146 -17.52 -21.90 2.36
CA SER A 146 -18.28 -21.64 1.13
C SER A 146 -18.93 -20.25 0.99
N SER A 147 -18.66 -19.31 1.90
CA SER A 147 -19.06 -17.91 1.79
C SER A 147 -17.84 -16.97 1.73
N PHE A 148 -18.09 -15.67 1.53
CA PHE A 148 -17.08 -14.62 1.61
C PHE A 148 -17.37 -13.75 2.84
N ILE A 149 -16.35 -13.48 3.64
CA ILE A 149 -16.42 -12.54 4.78
C ILE A 149 -15.53 -11.33 4.53
N PHE A 150 -15.97 -10.16 4.98
CA PHE A 150 -15.13 -8.96 4.93
C PHE A 150 -13.88 -9.13 5.79
N ALA A 151 -12.72 -8.92 5.18
CA ALA A 151 -11.40 -9.10 5.78
C ALA A 151 -10.59 -7.81 5.92
N GLY A 152 -10.95 -6.73 5.20
CA GLY A 152 -10.25 -5.46 5.29
C GLY A 152 -10.29 -4.63 4.01
N THR A 153 -9.31 -3.75 3.86
CA THR A 153 -9.13 -2.83 2.73
C THR A 153 -7.73 -2.90 2.18
N VAL A 154 -7.56 -2.65 0.88
CA VAL A 154 -6.28 -2.31 0.26
C VAL A 154 -6.52 -1.27 -0.83
N GLY A 155 -5.55 -0.40 -1.07
CA GLY A 155 -5.62 0.58 -2.14
C GLY A 155 -4.24 0.93 -2.66
N ALA A 156 -4.24 1.64 -3.79
CA ALA A 156 -3.10 2.35 -4.33
C ALA A 156 -3.48 3.81 -4.57
N TYR A 157 -2.57 4.73 -4.28
CA TYR A 157 -2.81 6.17 -4.28
C TYR A 157 -1.50 6.92 -4.55
N ASP A 158 -1.57 8.25 -4.66
CA ASP A 158 -0.43 9.13 -4.94
C ASP A 158 0.41 8.67 -6.14
N TYR A 159 -0.26 8.40 -7.27
CA TYR A 159 0.40 8.09 -8.54
C TYR A 159 1.14 9.32 -9.07
N ASP A 160 2.46 9.23 -9.10
CA ASP A 160 3.38 10.20 -9.69
C ASP A 160 3.75 9.73 -11.12
N PRO A 161 3.25 10.39 -12.18
CA PRO A 161 3.54 10.02 -13.56
C PRO A 161 4.97 10.38 -14.00
N ASP A 162 5.60 11.38 -13.38
CA ASP A 162 6.96 11.83 -13.70
C ASP A 162 8.02 10.89 -13.09
N ALA A 163 7.82 10.48 -11.83
CA ALA A 163 8.65 9.47 -11.18
C ALA A 163 8.28 8.03 -11.59
N GLY A 164 7.07 7.81 -12.12
CA GLY A 164 6.54 6.49 -12.44
C GLY A 164 6.31 5.62 -11.20
N THR A 165 5.88 6.23 -10.10
CA THR A 165 5.66 5.56 -8.81
C THR A 165 4.20 5.64 -8.37
N ILE A 166 3.72 4.63 -7.65
CA ILE A 166 2.46 4.67 -6.93
C ILE A 166 2.67 4.12 -5.51
N GLU A 167 1.94 4.64 -4.54
CA GLU A 167 1.92 4.10 -3.18
C GLU A 167 0.85 3.03 -3.03
N VAL A 168 1.08 2.03 -2.17
CA VAL A 168 0.06 1.06 -1.71
C VAL A 168 -0.05 1.04 -0.19
N GLY A 169 -1.29 0.94 0.28
CA GLY A 169 -1.63 0.83 1.70
C GLY A 169 -2.76 -0.19 1.92
N LEU A 170 -2.82 -0.79 3.11
CA LEU A 170 -3.86 -1.75 3.47
C LEU A 170 -4.16 -1.77 4.98
N SER A 171 -5.36 -2.25 5.32
CA SER A 171 -5.77 -2.61 6.68
C SER A 171 -6.50 -3.95 6.64
N VAL A 172 -6.08 -4.91 7.46
CA VAL A 172 -6.80 -6.19 7.65
C VAL A 172 -7.44 -6.17 9.03
N ARG A 173 -8.68 -6.62 9.20
CA ARG A 173 -9.33 -6.70 10.52
C ARG A 173 -8.52 -7.57 11.49
N ARG A 174 -8.47 -7.15 12.76
CA ARG A 174 -7.50 -7.64 13.75
C ARG A 174 -7.57 -9.15 14.02
N ASP A 175 -8.77 -9.72 14.09
CA ASP A 175 -9.03 -11.14 14.30
C ASP A 175 -8.55 -12.04 13.14
N LEU A 176 -8.24 -11.45 11.97
CA LEU A 176 -7.67 -12.15 10.83
C LEU A 176 -6.15 -11.92 10.65
N TRP A 177 -5.49 -11.24 11.59
CA TRP A 177 -4.04 -11.04 11.56
C TRP A 177 -3.26 -12.37 11.63
N GLY A 178 -2.04 -12.39 11.10
CA GLY A 178 -1.19 -13.59 11.04
C GLY A 178 -1.60 -14.61 9.96
N ARG A 179 -2.83 -14.57 9.44
CA ARG A 179 -3.38 -15.56 8.47
C ARG A 179 -2.88 -15.42 7.01
N GLY A 180 -1.93 -14.52 6.77
CA GLY A 180 -1.31 -14.29 5.46
C GLY A 180 -2.06 -13.34 4.51
N ILE A 181 -3.30 -12.95 4.84
CA ILE A 181 -4.20 -12.12 4.00
C ILE A 181 -3.48 -10.86 3.50
N ALA A 182 -2.84 -10.11 4.40
CA ALA A 182 -2.17 -8.85 4.08
C ALA A 182 -1.15 -8.96 2.94
N GLY A 183 -0.24 -9.95 3.00
CA GLY A 183 0.77 -10.18 1.96
C GLY A 183 0.17 -10.79 0.68
N GLU A 184 -0.90 -11.60 0.82
CA GLU A 184 -1.62 -12.19 -0.32
C GLU A 184 -2.35 -11.10 -1.13
N SER A 185 -3.03 -10.15 -0.47
CA SER A 185 -3.64 -8.96 -1.07
C SER A 185 -2.63 -8.02 -1.70
N LEU A 186 -1.57 -7.64 -0.97
CA LEU A 186 -0.53 -6.76 -1.50
C LEU A 186 0.11 -7.34 -2.76
N ARG A 187 0.44 -8.64 -2.77
CA ARG A 187 1.03 -9.30 -3.94
C ARG A 187 0.11 -9.26 -5.16
N ALA A 188 -1.20 -9.43 -4.97
CA ALA A 188 -2.18 -9.33 -6.05
C ALA A 188 -2.26 -7.91 -6.63
N VAL A 189 -2.33 -6.89 -5.77
CA VAL A 189 -2.36 -5.47 -6.17
C VAL A 189 -1.06 -5.05 -6.85
N ILE A 190 0.11 -5.39 -6.28
CA ILE A 190 1.43 -5.12 -6.89
C ILE A 190 1.55 -5.77 -8.27
N HIS A 191 1.09 -7.02 -8.42
CA HIS A 191 1.06 -7.69 -9.73
C HIS A 191 0.15 -6.96 -10.72
N TYR A 192 -1.03 -6.52 -10.28
CA TYR A 192 -1.95 -5.74 -11.10
C TYR A 192 -1.34 -4.40 -11.57
N LEU A 193 -0.83 -3.59 -10.64
CA LEU A 193 -0.23 -2.28 -10.93
C LEU A 193 0.99 -2.38 -11.86
N THR A 194 1.86 -3.38 -11.66
CA THR A 194 3.08 -3.54 -12.46
C THR A 194 2.85 -4.20 -13.82
N ARG A 195 1.87 -5.11 -13.95
CA ARG A 195 1.63 -5.86 -15.20
C ARG A 195 0.50 -5.31 -16.07
N VAL A 196 -0.56 -4.81 -15.44
CA VAL A 196 -1.76 -4.32 -16.16
C VAL A 196 -1.67 -2.82 -16.36
N GLU A 197 -1.51 -2.05 -15.27
CA GLU A 197 -1.37 -0.58 -15.33
C GLU A 197 0.04 -0.13 -15.79
N LYS A 198 1.00 -1.07 -15.83
CA LYS A 198 2.40 -0.86 -16.29
C LYS A 198 3.09 0.28 -15.54
N ILE A 199 2.87 0.35 -14.22
CA ILE A 199 3.53 1.28 -13.31
C ILE A 199 4.92 0.70 -12.96
N PRO A 200 6.03 1.43 -13.23
CA PRO A 200 7.39 0.90 -13.03
C PRO A 200 7.78 0.57 -11.59
N CYS A 201 7.18 1.24 -10.60
CA CYS A 201 7.62 1.21 -9.21
C CYS A 201 6.41 1.30 -8.27
N VAL A 202 6.35 0.39 -7.30
CA VAL A 202 5.36 0.44 -6.21
C VAL A 202 6.09 0.69 -4.90
N ARG A 203 5.58 1.65 -4.12
CA ARG A 203 6.10 2.08 -2.82
C ARG A 203 5.09 1.76 -1.73
N ALA A 204 5.53 1.57 -0.51
CA ALA A 204 4.68 1.55 0.67
C ALA A 204 5.43 2.11 1.87
N TRP A 205 4.67 2.61 2.85
CA TRP A 205 5.21 3.06 4.13
C TRP A 205 4.60 2.28 5.27
N CYS A 206 5.42 1.99 6.27
CA CYS A 206 4.92 1.52 7.55
C CYS A 206 5.72 2.15 8.70
N ALA A 207 5.05 2.37 9.83
CA ALA A 207 5.75 2.75 11.05
C ALA A 207 6.80 1.70 11.42
N ALA A 208 7.99 2.12 11.81
CA ALA A 208 9.09 1.24 12.19
C ALA A 208 8.74 0.17 13.24
N PRO A 209 7.91 0.44 14.28
CA PRO A 209 7.43 -0.58 15.21
C PRO A 209 6.32 -1.50 14.66
N ASN A 210 5.69 -1.18 13.51
CA ASN A 210 4.67 -2.03 12.89
C ASN A 210 5.30 -3.23 12.18
N THR A 211 5.73 -4.20 12.97
CA THR A 211 6.32 -5.47 12.48
C THR A 211 5.33 -6.34 11.70
N GLY A 212 4.02 -6.11 11.86
CA GLY A 212 2.97 -6.81 11.12
C GLY A 212 2.95 -6.40 9.64
N SER A 213 2.89 -5.09 9.37
CA SER A 213 2.92 -4.56 8.00
C SER A 213 4.24 -4.87 7.29
N LYS A 214 5.38 -4.72 7.96
CA LYS A 214 6.70 -5.11 7.40
C LYS A 214 6.71 -6.54 6.88
N LYS A 215 6.35 -7.50 7.73
CA LYS A 215 6.25 -8.91 7.35
C LYS A 215 5.23 -9.19 6.25
N ALA A 216 4.22 -8.34 6.07
CA ALA A 216 3.27 -8.45 4.97
C ALA A 216 3.85 -7.93 3.65
N MET A 217 4.55 -6.79 3.68
CA MET A 217 5.23 -6.17 2.55
C MET A 217 6.40 -7.05 2.05
N GLU A 218 7.24 -7.54 2.96
CA GLU A 218 8.29 -8.55 2.68
C GLU A 218 7.71 -9.79 1.98
N LYS A 219 6.59 -10.34 2.49
CA LYS A 219 5.90 -11.51 1.89
C LYS A 219 5.23 -11.20 0.55
N ALA A 220 4.90 -9.94 0.29
CA ALA A 220 4.43 -9.49 -1.02
C ALA A 220 5.57 -9.31 -2.04
N GLY A 221 6.83 -9.44 -1.59
CA GLY A 221 8.04 -9.31 -2.40
C GLY A 221 8.67 -7.92 -2.36
N MET A 222 8.18 -7.01 -1.52
CA MET A 222 8.79 -5.69 -1.32
C MET A 222 10.07 -5.81 -0.47
N TYR A 223 10.94 -4.82 -0.56
CA TYR A 223 12.12 -4.71 0.31
C TYR A 223 12.27 -3.29 0.84
N GLN A 224 12.76 -3.20 2.09
CA GLN A 224 13.04 -1.92 2.72
C GLN A 224 14.22 -1.22 2.05
N THR A 225 14.04 0.04 1.65
CA THR A 225 15.10 0.88 1.04
C THR A 225 15.62 1.96 1.97
N SER A 226 14.79 2.48 2.86
CA SER A 226 15.18 3.53 3.82
C SER A 226 14.37 3.47 5.11
N VAL A 227 14.92 4.10 6.14
CA VAL A 227 14.20 4.46 7.36
C VAL A 227 14.28 5.97 7.50
N GLU A 228 13.13 6.63 7.42
CA GLU A 228 13.01 8.06 7.65
C GLU A 228 12.72 8.30 9.13
N LYS A 229 13.54 9.17 9.74
CA LYS A 229 13.26 9.71 11.07
C LYS A 229 12.24 10.84 10.90
N GLU A 230 11.25 10.90 11.78
CA GLU A 230 10.21 11.95 11.77
C GLU A 230 9.25 11.93 10.56
N GLY A 231 8.96 10.74 10.00
CA GLY A 231 8.20 10.60 8.74
C GLY A 231 6.69 10.88 8.79
N LEU A 232 6.08 11.02 9.98
CA LEU A 232 4.69 11.51 10.12
C LEU A 232 4.72 12.99 10.50
N ARG A 233 4.56 13.87 9.51
CA ARG A 233 4.34 15.32 9.67
C ARG A 233 2.87 15.67 9.48
#